data_AF-A0A6H0CYT3-F1
#
_entry.id   AF-A0A6H0CYT3-F1
#
_cell.length_a   1.000
_cell.length_b   1.000
_cell.length_c   1.000
_cell.angle_alpha   90.00
_cell.angle_beta   90.00
_cell.angle_gamma   90.00
#
_symmetry.space_group_name_H-M   'P 1'
#
loop_
_entity.id
_entity.type
_entity.pdbx_description
1 polymer ?
#
loop_
_entity_poly.entity_id
_entity_poly.type
_entity_poly.pdbx_seq_one_letter_code
_entity_poly.pdbx_strand_id
1 'polypeptide(L)'
;MVAIVTCAVVAILGWLFAVSQWETASRIATVASALAGVAAVGIGIWAALPGAGQGGIAVRDTSSARTTGPGDAVSGFQGKKSSGTVTVERTGSAEATGEGNAISGYSEK
;
A
#
# COMPACT_ATOMS: atom_id res chain seq x y z
N MET A 1 -12.91 -1.77 6.03
CA MET A 1 -12.59 -3.22 5.88
C MET A 1 -11.86 -3.79 7.08
N VAL A 2 -10.77 -3.18 7.57
CA VAL A 2 -10.02 -3.66 8.75
C VAL A 2 -10.93 -3.96 9.96
N ALA A 3 -11.84 -3.04 10.34
CA ALA A 3 -12.73 -3.25 11.48
C ALA A 3 -13.66 -4.48 11.35
N ILE A 4 -14.16 -4.78 10.14
CA ILE A 4 -15.02 -5.94 9.87
C ILE A 4 -14.20 -7.22 10.01
N VAL A 5 -12.98 -7.22 9.47
CA VAL A 5 -12.04 -8.35 9.58
C VAL A 5 -11.65 -8.58 11.04
N THR A 6 -11.33 -7.51 11.79
CA THR A 6 -11.01 -7.60 13.22
C THR A 6 -12.18 -8.15 14.03
N CYS A 7 -13.41 -7.66 13.79
CA CYS A 7 -14.60 -8.18 14.44
C CYS A 7 -14.83 -9.68 14.15
N ALA A 8 -14.66 -10.11 12.89
CA ALA A 8 -14.81 -11.51 12.53
C ALA A 8 -13.76 -12.41 13.21
N VAL A 9 -12.50 -11.98 13.24
CA VAL A 9 -11.41 -12.72 13.91
C VAL A 9 -11.68 -12.85 15.41
N VAL A 10 -12.09 -11.76 16.07
CA VAL A 10 -12.42 -11.78 17.51
C VAL A 10 -13.61 -12.69 17.80
N ALA A 11 -14.66 -12.67 16.97
CA ALA A 11 -15.83 -13.53 17.12
C ALA A 11 -15.47 -15.02 16.97
N ILE A 12 -14.64 -15.36 15.98
CA ILE A 12 -14.17 -16.74 15.75
C ILE A 12 -13.31 -17.22 16.93
N LEU A 13 -12.37 -16.39 17.40
CA LEU A 13 -11.52 -16.71 18.55
C LEU A 13 -12.35 -16.90 19.83
N GLY A 14 -13.33 -16.02 20.07
CA GLY A 14 -14.24 -16.13 21.21
C GLY A 14 -15.08 -17.41 21.18
N TRP A 15 -15.61 -17.77 20.01
CA TRP A 15 -16.36 -19.01 19.82
C TRP A 15 -15.48 -20.25 20.07
N LEU A 16 -14.28 -20.28 19.50
CA LEU A 16 -13.31 -21.36 19.71
C LEU A 16 -12.93 -21.50 21.18
N PHE A 17 -12.75 -20.39 21.90
CA PHE A 17 -12.41 -20.40 23.31
C PHE A 17 -13.57 -20.95 24.16
N ALA A 18 -14.81 -20.52 23.88
CA ALA A 18 -16.00 -21.02 24.56
C ALA A 18 -16.20 -22.54 24.37
N VAL A 19 -15.95 -23.04 23.17
CA VAL A 19 -16.03 -24.48 22.85
C VAL A 19 -14.82 -25.26 23.38
N SER A 20 -13.65 -24.64 23.57
CA SER A 20 -12.43 -25.28 24.07
C SER A 20 -12.34 -25.45 25.58
N GLN A 21 -13.01 -24.61 26.36
CA GLN A 21 -13.00 -24.72 27.83
C GLN A 21 -13.65 -26.02 28.35
N TRP A 22 -14.30 -26.81 27.50
CA TRP A 22 -15.01 -28.04 27.88
C TRP A 22 -14.21 -29.36 27.73
N GLU A 23 -13.15 -29.43 26.91
CA GLU A 23 -12.51 -30.72 26.57
C GLU A 23 -10.97 -30.69 26.64
N THR A 24 -10.43 -31.41 27.63
CA THR A 24 -9.02 -31.47 28.06
C THR A 24 -8.07 -32.26 27.12
N ALA A 25 -6.79 -31.84 27.10
CA ALA A 25 -5.55 -32.54 26.69
C ALA A 25 -5.33 -32.98 25.23
N SER A 26 -6.25 -33.69 24.55
CA SER A 26 -6.00 -34.17 23.17
C SER A 26 -6.14 -33.08 22.10
N ARG A 27 -6.64 -31.91 22.48
CA ARG A 27 -7.05 -30.85 21.56
C ARG A 27 -5.95 -29.90 21.12
N ILE A 28 -4.76 -29.94 21.73
CA ILE A 28 -3.67 -28.99 21.41
C ILE A 28 -3.23 -29.14 19.95
N ALA A 29 -3.13 -30.38 19.45
CA ALA A 29 -2.80 -30.63 18.05
C ALA A 29 -3.89 -30.10 17.10
N THR A 30 -5.17 -30.33 17.44
CA THR A 30 -6.31 -29.84 16.65
C THR A 30 -6.39 -28.31 16.64
N VAL A 31 -6.13 -27.67 17.78
CA VAL A 31 -6.12 -26.21 17.92
C VAL A 31 -4.93 -25.61 17.14
N ALA A 32 -3.76 -26.26 17.17
CA ALA A 32 -2.61 -25.84 16.39
C ALA A 32 -2.87 -25.93 14.87
N SER A 33 -3.48 -27.01 14.39
CA SER A 33 -3.87 -27.13 12.98
C SER A 33 -4.94 -26.11 12.58
N ALA A 34 -5.90 -25.81 13.47
CA ALA A 34 -6.91 -24.79 13.23
C ALA A 34 -6.27 -23.39 13.13
N LEU A 35 -5.34 -23.06 14.03
CA LEU A 35 -4.58 -21.79 13.98
C LEU A 35 -3.72 -21.69 12.72
N ALA A 36 -3.07 -22.77 12.31
CA ALA A 36 -2.31 -22.82 11.06
C ALA A 36 -3.21 -22.57 9.84
N GLY A 37 -4.41 -23.15 9.83
CA GLY A 37 -5.42 -22.90 8.80
C GLY A 37 -5.86 -21.44 8.74
N VAL A 38 -6.14 -20.83 9.90
CA VAL A 38 -6.52 -19.41 9.98
C VAL A 38 -5.36 -18.51 9.53
N ALA A 39 -4.13 -18.81 9.93
CA ALA A 39 -2.95 -18.09 9.49
C ALA A 39 -2.75 -18.20 7.97
N ALA A 40 -2.92 -19.39 7.39
CA ALA A 40 -2.83 -19.60 5.95
C ALA A 40 -3.90 -18.80 5.19
N VAL A 41 -5.14 -18.77 5.68
CA VAL A 41 -6.21 -17.95 5.10
C VAL A 41 -5.89 -16.46 5.23
N GLY A 42 -5.40 -16.02 6.39
CA GLY A 42 -4.97 -14.64 6.62
C GLY A 42 -3.86 -14.21 5.67
N ILE A 43 -2.84 -15.06 5.48
CA ILE A 43 -1.75 -14.82 4.51
C ILE A 43 -2.28 -14.84 3.08
N GLY A 44 -3.18 -15.76 2.74
CA GLY A 44 -3.79 -15.83 1.41
C GLY A 44 -4.57 -14.57 1.06
N ILE A 45 -5.36 -14.05 2.01
CA ILE A 45 -6.09 -12.78 1.85
C ILE A 45 -5.10 -11.61 1.77
N TRP A 46 -4.08 -11.58 2.61
CA TRP A 46 -3.07 -10.52 2.58
C TRP A 46 -2.31 -10.49 1.25
N ALA A 47 -1.95 -11.66 0.71
CA ALA A 47 -1.28 -11.80 -0.59
C ALA A 47 -2.21 -11.44 -1.77
N ALA A 48 -3.52 -11.63 -1.63
CA ALA A 48 -4.49 -11.28 -2.66
C ALA A 48 -4.84 -9.78 -2.70
N LEU A 49 -4.45 -9.00 -1.69
CA LEU A 49 -4.74 -7.56 -1.65
C LEU A 49 -3.77 -6.77 -2.55
N PRO A 50 -4.28 -6.05 -3.57
CA PRO A 50 -3.46 -5.14 -4.35
C PRO A 50 -2.98 -3.98 -3.46
N GLY A 51 -1.67 -3.84 -3.29
CA GLY A 51 -1.04 -2.81 -2.45
C GLY A 51 -0.39 -3.31 -1.16
N ALA A 52 -0.42 -4.61 -0.87
CA ALA A 52 0.27 -5.20 0.28
C ALA A 52 1.81 -5.16 0.17
N GLY A 53 2.35 -4.95 -1.03
CA GLY A 53 3.77 -4.75 -1.30
C GLY A 53 3.99 -3.58 -2.24
N GLN A 54 4.83 -2.63 -1.82
CA GLN A 54 5.28 -1.45 -2.57
C GLN A 54 4.22 -0.37 -2.79
N GLY A 55 4.28 0.68 -1.97
CA GLY A 55 3.56 1.93 -2.22
C GLY A 55 3.96 2.51 -3.57
N GLY A 56 3.00 2.58 -4.49
CA GLY A 56 3.15 3.28 -5.77
C GLY A 56 3.03 4.79 -5.58
N ILE A 57 3.73 5.55 -6.40
CA ILE A 57 3.59 7.01 -6.42
C ILE A 57 2.65 7.35 -7.58
N ALA A 58 1.50 7.94 -7.26
CA ALA A 58 0.54 8.40 -8.25
C ALA A 58 0.53 9.93 -8.27
N VAL A 59 0.93 10.52 -9.39
CA VAL A 59 0.85 11.96 -9.64
C VAL A 59 -0.21 12.19 -10.71
N ARG A 60 -1.26 12.94 -10.35
CA ARG A 60 -2.40 13.21 -11.22
C ARG A 60 -2.78 14.68 -11.17
N ASP A 61 -3.32 15.19 -12.28
CA ASP A 61 -3.94 16.52 -12.35
C ASP A 61 -2.99 17.65 -11.92
N THR A 62 -1.71 17.59 -12.35
CA THR A 62 -0.79 18.67 -12.02
C THR A 62 -1.06 19.87 -12.90
N SER A 63 -1.09 21.05 -12.29
CA SER A 63 -1.23 22.32 -13.02
C SER A 63 0.12 22.78 -13.60
N SER A 64 0.13 23.90 -14.29
CA SER A 64 1.35 24.48 -14.85
C SER A 64 2.34 24.91 -13.75
N ALA A 65 3.61 24.52 -13.88
CA ALA A 65 4.69 24.95 -13.01
C ALA A 65 5.60 25.91 -13.77
N ARG A 66 5.89 27.09 -13.22
CA ARG A 66 6.78 28.08 -13.85
C ARG A 66 7.83 28.59 -12.87
N THR A 67 9.08 28.65 -13.32
CA THR A 67 10.20 29.28 -12.59
C THR A 67 10.89 30.32 -13.46
N THR A 68 11.27 31.45 -12.87
CA THR A 68 11.90 32.59 -13.56
C THR A 68 13.33 32.86 -13.08
N GLY A 69 13.89 31.97 -12.26
CA GLY A 69 15.23 32.07 -11.70
C GLY A 69 15.96 30.72 -11.70
N PRO A 70 17.14 30.63 -11.07
CA PRO A 70 17.86 29.37 -10.96
C PRO A 70 17.06 28.37 -10.10
N GLY A 71 16.50 27.35 -10.73
CA GLY A 71 15.70 26.31 -10.09
C GLY A 71 14.88 25.50 -11.09
N ASP A 72 14.43 24.30 -10.70
CA ASP A 72 13.65 23.42 -11.58
C ASP A 72 12.15 23.75 -11.49
N ALA A 73 11.47 23.88 -12.62
CA ALA A 73 10.00 23.88 -12.70
C ALA A 73 9.52 22.45 -12.95
N VAL A 74 8.83 21.86 -11.98
CA VAL A 74 8.36 20.46 -12.07
C VAL A 74 6.84 20.41 -12.03
N SER A 75 6.21 20.01 -13.14
CA SER A 75 4.80 19.61 -13.22
C SER A 75 4.71 18.11 -13.45
N GLY A 76 4.73 17.33 -12.37
CA GLY A 76 4.81 15.87 -12.42
C GLY A 76 5.61 15.31 -11.25
N PHE A 77 6.40 14.27 -11.50
CA PHE A 77 7.27 13.65 -10.52
C PHE A 77 8.75 13.87 -10.85
N GLN A 78 9.51 14.40 -9.89
CA GLN A 78 10.97 14.41 -9.91
C GLN A 78 11.47 13.77 -8.61
N GLY A 79 12.25 12.69 -8.70
CA GLY A 79 12.75 12.00 -7.52
C GLY A 79 13.66 10.82 -7.84
N LYS A 80 14.17 10.18 -6.79
CA LYS A 80 14.92 8.93 -6.92
C LYS A 80 13.99 7.79 -7.33
N LYS A 81 14.54 6.81 -8.02
CA LYS A 81 13.84 5.59 -8.43
C LYS A 81 13.06 5.00 -7.27
N SER A 82 11.73 5.02 -7.36
CA SER A 82 10.88 4.31 -6.41
C SER A 82 10.99 2.82 -6.68
N SER A 83 11.01 2.01 -5.61
CA SER A 83 10.90 0.56 -5.73
C SER A 83 9.48 0.10 -6.12
N GLY A 84 8.50 1.01 -6.13
CA GLY A 84 7.11 0.76 -6.54
C GLY A 84 6.75 1.40 -7.88
N THR A 85 5.56 1.07 -8.39
CA THR A 85 5.02 1.61 -9.66
C THR A 85 4.82 3.12 -9.57
N VAL A 86 5.38 3.88 -10.51
CA VAL A 86 5.13 5.31 -10.66
C VAL A 86 4.13 5.53 -11.79
N THR A 87 2.98 6.12 -11.46
CA THR A 87 1.92 6.46 -12.41
C THR A 87 1.80 7.97 -12.50
N VAL A 88 2.02 8.53 -13.68
CA VAL A 88 1.90 9.97 -13.94
C VAL A 88 0.82 10.18 -15.00
N GLU A 89 -0.27 10.86 -14.63
CA GLU A 89 -1.41 11.11 -15.52
C GLU A 89 -1.80 12.59 -15.50
N ARG A 90 -2.20 13.13 -16.66
CA ARG A 90 -2.67 14.53 -16.80
C ARG A 90 -1.74 15.54 -16.13
N THR A 91 -0.50 15.58 -16.58
CA THR A 91 0.47 16.60 -16.14
C THR A 91 0.36 17.87 -16.96
N GLY A 92 0.35 19.01 -16.28
CA GLY A 92 0.38 20.33 -16.88
C GLY A 92 1.74 20.72 -17.45
N SER A 93 1.81 21.92 -18.01
CA SER A 93 3.03 22.45 -18.63
C SER A 93 4.07 22.85 -17.60
N ALA A 94 5.35 22.57 -17.86
CA ALA A 94 6.45 23.08 -17.06
C ALA A 94 7.23 24.10 -17.90
N GLU A 95 7.53 25.26 -17.32
CA GLU A 95 8.27 26.33 -17.98
C GLU A 95 9.38 26.86 -17.05
N ALA A 96 10.61 26.88 -17.56
CA ALA A 96 11.75 27.46 -16.85
C ALA A 96 12.36 28.55 -17.73
N THR A 97 12.39 29.77 -17.21
CA THR A 97 13.13 30.90 -17.80
C THR A 97 14.38 31.16 -16.95
N GLY A 98 15.55 30.79 -17.47
CA GLY A 98 16.84 30.86 -16.76
C GLY A 98 17.70 29.61 -17.01
N GLU A 99 18.65 29.31 -16.12
CA GLU A 99 19.49 28.10 -16.15
C GLU A 99 18.80 26.85 -15.53
N GLY A 100 17.49 26.92 -15.28
CA GLY A 100 16.71 25.86 -14.65
C GLY A 100 16.12 24.83 -15.62
N ASN A 101 15.78 23.63 -15.15
CA ASN A 101 15.11 22.63 -15.98
C ASN A 101 13.58 22.72 -15.87
N ALA A 102 12.90 22.56 -17.00
CA ALA A 102 11.46 22.39 -17.07
C ALA A 102 11.14 20.89 -17.23
N ILE A 103 10.44 20.32 -16.24
CA ILE A 103 10.08 18.90 -16.21
C ILE A 103 8.56 18.78 -16.15
N SER A 104 7.95 18.35 -17.24
CA SER A 104 6.56 17.90 -17.28
C SER A 104 6.53 16.37 -17.36
N GLY A 105 5.81 15.70 -16.46
CA GLY A 105 5.71 14.24 -16.47
C GLY A 105 6.59 13.56 -15.43
N TYR A 106 7.62 12.83 -15.86
CA TYR A 106 8.49 12.04 -14.99
C TYR A 106 9.97 12.33 -15.28
N SER A 107 10.75 12.58 -14.23
CA SER A 107 12.21 12.66 -14.29
C SER A 107 12.83 11.91 -13.11
N GLU A 108 13.80 11.06 -13.42
CA GLU A 108 14.63 10.39 -12.42
C GLU A 108 15.89 11.24 -12.16
N LYS A 109 16.31 11.35 -10.89
CA LYS A 109 17.58 12.00 -10.48
C LYS A 109 18.61 10.95 -10.06
#